data_AF-A0A6N7ZPI1-F1
#
_entry.id   AF-A0A6N7ZPI1-F1
#
_cell.length_a   1.000
_cell.length_b   1.000
_cell.length_c   1.000
_cell.angle_alpha   90.00
_cell.angle_beta   90.00
_cell.angle_gamma   90.00
#
_symmetry.space_group_name_H-M   'P 1'
#
loop_
_entity.id
_entity.type
_entity.pdbx_description
1 polymer ?
#
loop_
_entity_poly.entity_id
_entity_poly.type
_entity_poly.pdbx_seq_one_letter_code
_entity_poly.pdbx_strand_id
1 'polypeptide(L)'
;PDNAGIDPFPLEYIINPYQNPAKPLLWTSLDWDPALRYWSIEHDPHLSEFQASANPDAPATFAAREFGVQFEKWHPKHIDYTGFNWLEPNDLIWWPGDPKTVNPGDRAGGIDPAKLKTAWDTIRSELELLKIYMEDDREKYLTEAERQADGQTLYYVHFIGADAIRHPWTMALIECGLAIGHVAYLGYKAHFRRVRPSVLRPGLTPPFGPPAHPSFPSGHSFLAHFIALFLLKIPGLYQRFGVSRAKKRHLDDGVFLDRPQWSDLSGEAAINSPLLRVAGRVAVNRERIGLHYPSDSFAGRHLAAGIWDALMPDERKNTNYDKGPIDCPTLEIVLDRAKAEWPVYPEAAEGSEGDQTGYNPNDH
;
A
#
# COMPACT_ATOMS: atom_id res chain seq x y z
N PRO A 1 -16.47 -30.61 7.25
CA PRO A 1 -16.04 -31.95 7.72
C PRO A 1 -16.28 -33.02 6.66
N ASP A 2 -15.35 -33.96 6.53
CA ASP A 2 -15.53 -35.14 5.67
C ASP A 2 -16.50 -36.16 6.30
N ASN A 3 -16.75 -37.27 5.60
CA ASN A 3 -17.63 -38.34 6.10
C ASN A 3 -17.09 -39.05 7.37
N ALA A 4 -15.86 -38.75 7.79
CA ALA A 4 -15.22 -39.27 8.99
C ALA A 4 -15.17 -38.24 10.14
N GLY A 5 -15.71 -37.04 9.94
CA GLY A 5 -15.70 -35.96 10.94
C GLY A 5 -14.38 -35.21 11.03
N ILE A 6 -13.46 -35.39 10.07
CA ILE A 6 -12.21 -34.63 9.98
C ILE A 6 -12.52 -33.25 9.43
N ASP A 7 -11.89 -32.23 10.00
CA ASP A 7 -12.00 -30.86 9.51
C ASP A 7 -11.53 -30.76 8.05
N PRO A 8 -12.20 -29.94 7.23
CA PRO A 8 -11.91 -29.89 5.79
C PRO A 8 -10.51 -29.36 5.48
N PHE A 9 -9.87 -28.66 6.42
CA PHE A 9 -8.54 -28.10 6.27
C PHE A 9 -7.69 -28.34 7.54
N PRO A 10 -6.41 -28.68 7.40
CA PRO A 10 -5.49 -28.94 8.51
C PRO A 10 -5.01 -27.63 9.17
N LEU A 11 -5.93 -26.89 9.80
CA LEU A 11 -5.70 -25.56 10.37
C LEU A 11 -4.98 -25.58 11.73
N GLU A 12 -4.92 -26.73 12.39
CA GLU A 12 -4.24 -26.96 13.66
C GLU A 12 -2.70 -26.99 13.53
N TYR A 13 -2.19 -27.22 12.33
CA TYR A 13 -0.75 -27.28 12.07
C TYR A 13 -0.20 -25.88 11.81
N ILE A 14 0.61 -25.41 12.77
CA ILE A 14 1.22 -24.09 12.70
C ILE A 14 2.72 -24.19 13.02
N ILE A 15 3.54 -23.53 12.21
CA ILE A 15 4.99 -23.44 12.36
C ILE A 15 5.35 -22.08 12.96
N ASN A 16 6.16 -22.09 14.02
CA ASN A 16 6.75 -20.85 14.55
C ASN A 16 8.04 -20.53 13.77
N PRO A 17 8.13 -19.40 13.05
CA PRO A 17 9.31 -19.06 12.27
C PRO A 17 10.56 -18.81 13.14
N TYR A 18 10.36 -18.60 14.44
CA TYR A 18 11.42 -18.35 15.42
C TYR A 18 11.74 -19.57 16.29
N GLN A 19 11.31 -20.79 15.90
CA GLN A 19 11.64 -22.04 16.63
C GLN A 19 13.14 -22.17 16.91
N ASN A 20 13.98 -21.79 15.94
CA ASN A 20 15.41 -21.65 16.14
C ASN A 20 15.78 -20.16 15.95
N PRO A 21 15.96 -19.38 17.03
CA PRO A 21 16.33 -17.98 16.93
C PRO A 21 17.67 -17.76 16.20
N ALA A 22 18.60 -18.71 16.23
CA ALA A 22 19.85 -18.58 15.48
C ALA A 22 19.66 -18.73 13.96
N LYS A 23 18.55 -19.34 13.52
CA LYS A 23 18.20 -19.62 12.12
C LYS A 23 16.68 -19.46 11.93
N PRO A 24 16.14 -18.23 11.99
CA PRO A 24 14.72 -18.01 11.78
C PRO A 24 14.32 -18.45 10.37
N LEU A 25 13.07 -18.91 10.23
CA LEU A 25 12.50 -19.24 8.93
C LEU A 25 12.25 -17.94 8.16
N LEU A 26 12.97 -17.76 7.06
CA LEU A 26 12.90 -16.61 6.19
C LEU A 26 12.64 -17.07 4.76
N TRP A 27 12.05 -16.18 3.96
CA TRP A 27 11.94 -16.40 2.52
C TRP A 27 13.33 -16.45 1.89
N THR A 28 13.59 -17.44 1.03
CA THR A 28 14.90 -17.63 0.39
C THR A 28 14.86 -17.29 -1.09
N SER A 29 16.00 -16.97 -1.70
CA SER A 29 16.14 -16.68 -3.14
C SER A 29 15.72 -17.86 -4.04
N LEU A 30 15.78 -19.09 -3.54
CA LEU A 30 15.32 -20.28 -4.26
C LEU A 30 13.80 -20.26 -4.47
N ASP A 31 13.08 -19.65 -3.53
CA ASP A 31 11.62 -19.52 -3.54
C ASP A 31 11.15 -18.32 -4.39
N TRP A 32 12.07 -17.47 -4.88
CA TRP A 32 11.69 -16.37 -5.77
C TRP A 32 11.35 -16.88 -7.18
N ASP A 33 10.33 -16.26 -7.76
CA ASP A 33 10.09 -16.29 -9.21
C ASP A 33 11.43 -16.00 -9.90
N PRO A 34 11.92 -16.87 -10.79
CA PRO A 34 13.13 -16.60 -11.56
C PRO A 34 13.15 -15.21 -12.19
N ALA A 35 11.99 -14.71 -12.65
CA ALA A 35 11.84 -13.37 -13.22
C ALA A 35 11.91 -12.23 -12.20
N LEU A 36 11.97 -12.50 -10.90
CA LEU A 36 12.08 -11.51 -9.83
C LEU A 36 13.36 -11.68 -9.00
N ARG A 37 14.21 -12.66 -9.32
CA ARG A 37 15.44 -12.96 -8.55
C ARG A 37 16.44 -11.81 -8.52
N TYR A 38 16.40 -10.89 -9.48
CA TYR A 38 17.26 -9.70 -9.45
C TYR A 38 16.94 -8.75 -8.27
N TRP A 39 15.79 -8.90 -7.60
CA TRP A 39 15.55 -8.21 -6.32
C TRP A 39 16.32 -8.82 -5.14
N SER A 40 16.82 -10.04 -5.29
CA SER A 40 17.59 -10.72 -4.24
C SER A 40 19.09 -10.40 -4.26
N ILE A 41 19.57 -9.70 -5.29
CA ILE A 41 20.95 -9.21 -5.40
C ILE A 41 21.05 -7.76 -4.87
N GLU A 42 22.26 -7.19 -4.86
CA GLU A 42 22.47 -5.79 -4.49
C GLU A 42 21.70 -4.86 -5.45
N HIS A 43 21.15 -3.76 -4.93
CA HIS A 43 20.26 -2.87 -5.68
C HIS A 43 20.95 -2.35 -6.95
N ASP A 44 20.34 -2.60 -8.11
CA ASP A 44 20.77 -2.02 -9.39
C ASP A 44 20.22 -0.60 -9.53
N PRO A 45 21.07 0.45 -9.42
CA PRO A 45 20.61 1.83 -9.49
C PRO A 45 19.96 2.18 -10.83
N HIS A 46 20.33 1.49 -11.91
CA HIS A 46 19.86 1.78 -13.25
C HIS A 46 18.65 0.93 -13.67
N LEU A 47 18.21 0.00 -12.83
CA LEU A 47 17.06 -0.88 -13.08
C LEU A 47 17.17 -1.61 -14.43
N SER A 48 18.38 -1.96 -14.83
CA SER A 48 18.75 -2.50 -16.14
C SER A 48 18.02 -3.81 -16.43
N GLU A 49 18.01 -4.71 -15.43
CA GLU A 49 17.30 -5.99 -15.52
C GLU A 49 15.80 -5.84 -15.24
N PHE A 50 15.41 -4.97 -14.31
CA PHE A 50 14.02 -4.73 -13.91
C PHE A 50 13.14 -4.28 -15.09
N GLN A 51 13.69 -3.46 -15.99
CA GLN A 51 12.95 -2.92 -17.14
C GLN A 51 13.30 -3.60 -18.47
N ALA A 52 14.04 -4.71 -18.46
CA ALA A 52 14.45 -5.38 -19.69
C ALA A 52 13.27 -5.83 -20.57
N SER A 53 12.09 -6.06 -19.97
CA SER A 53 10.84 -6.39 -20.67
C SER A 53 9.85 -5.22 -20.79
N ALA A 54 10.20 -4.03 -20.29
CA ALA A 54 9.35 -2.85 -20.36
C ALA A 54 9.55 -2.10 -21.69
N ASN A 55 8.56 -1.27 -22.07
CA ASN A 55 8.72 -0.35 -23.19
C ASN A 55 9.74 0.74 -22.79
N PRO A 56 10.94 0.80 -23.40
CA PRO A 56 12.00 1.72 -22.98
C PRO A 56 11.61 3.19 -23.14
N ASP A 57 10.67 3.50 -24.03
CA ASP A 57 10.26 4.86 -24.37
C ASP A 57 8.99 5.31 -23.62
N ALA A 58 8.42 4.46 -22.76
CA ALA A 58 7.22 4.80 -21.99
C ALA A 58 7.54 5.77 -20.83
N PRO A 59 6.66 6.76 -20.53
CA PRO A 59 6.84 7.64 -19.37
C PRO A 59 7.03 6.89 -18.05
N ALA A 60 6.32 5.78 -17.87
CA ALA A 60 6.44 4.93 -16.67
C ALA A 60 7.86 4.37 -16.49
N THR A 61 8.54 4.02 -17.58
CA THR A 61 9.93 3.53 -17.58
C THR A 61 10.89 4.63 -17.12
N PHE A 62 10.76 5.85 -17.64
CA PHE A 62 11.57 6.99 -17.23
C PHE A 62 11.33 7.35 -15.76
N ALA A 63 10.06 7.46 -15.34
CA ALA A 63 9.70 7.77 -13.96
C ALA A 63 10.26 6.74 -12.96
N ALA A 64 10.22 5.45 -13.30
CA ALA A 64 10.81 4.41 -12.47
C ALA A 64 12.34 4.48 -12.42
N ARG A 65 13.03 4.87 -13.50
CA ARG A 65 14.49 5.09 -13.50
C ARG A 65 14.88 6.30 -12.65
N GLU A 66 14.19 7.42 -12.83
CA GLU A 66 14.38 8.65 -12.04
C GLU A 66 14.21 8.39 -10.54
N PHE A 67 13.20 7.61 -10.16
CA PHE A 67 13.02 7.13 -8.80
C PHE A 67 14.12 6.15 -8.35
N GLY A 68 14.42 5.14 -9.17
CA GLY A 68 15.31 4.02 -8.83
C GLY A 68 16.76 4.43 -8.56
N VAL A 69 17.28 5.42 -9.29
CA VAL A 69 18.66 5.93 -9.09
C VAL A 69 18.82 6.68 -7.77
N GLN A 70 17.73 7.11 -7.12
CA GLN A 70 17.74 7.83 -5.85
C GLN A 70 17.52 6.91 -4.64
N PHE A 71 18.03 5.68 -4.71
CA PHE A 71 17.83 4.66 -3.66
C PHE A 71 18.27 5.10 -2.25
N GLU A 72 19.25 6.00 -2.14
CA GLU A 72 19.66 6.62 -0.86
C GLU A 72 18.54 7.41 -0.15
N LYS A 73 17.47 7.76 -0.89
CA LYS A 73 16.31 8.51 -0.39
C LYS A 73 15.11 7.63 -0.01
N TRP A 74 15.06 6.36 -0.43
CA TRP A 74 13.87 5.52 -0.22
C TRP A 74 14.14 4.06 0.13
N HIS A 75 15.31 3.52 -0.19
CA HIS A 75 15.60 2.10 -0.01
C HIS A 75 15.87 1.80 1.47
N PRO A 76 15.28 0.74 2.07
CA PRO A 76 15.28 0.53 3.53
C PRO A 76 16.66 0.31 4.15
N LYS A 77 17.68 -0.02 3.34
CA LYS A 77 19.08 -0.09 3.80
C LYS A 77 19.75 1.29 4.00
N HIS A 78 19.17 2.35 3.44
CA HIS A 78 19.79 3.69 3.37
C HIS A 78 19.00 4.76 4.14
N ILE A 79 17.80 4.41 4.61
CA ILE A 79 16.89 5.33 5.29
C ILE A 79 16.42 4.80 6.63
N ASP A 80 16.15 5.71 7.57
CA ASP A 80 15.43 5.37 8.81
C ASP A 80 13.93 5.37 8.55
N TYR A 81 13.43 4.33 7.86
CA TYR A 81 12.01 4.21 7.52
C TYR A 81 11.10 4.24 8.74
N THR A 82 11.59 3.87 9.94
CA THR A 82 10.83 3.99 11.19
C THR A 82 10.84 5.41 11.74
N GLY A 83 12.00 6.08 11.73
CA GLY A 83 12.11 7.48 12.12
C GLY A 83 11.29 8.39 11.22
N PHE A 84 11.20 8.05 9.93
CA PHE A 84 10.38 8.76 8.94
C PHE A 84 8.89 8.42 9.04
N ASN A 85 8.47 7.50 9.92
CA ASN A 85 7.11 6.95 9.98
C ASN A 85 6.61 6.39 8.62
N TRP A 86 7.51 5.89 7.77
CA TRP A 86 7.09 5.17 6.56
C TRP A 86 6.63 3.75 6.90
N LEU A 87 7.13 3.20 8.01
CA LEU A 87 6.58 2.01 8.66
C LEU A 87 6.37 2.34 10.14
N GLU A 88 5.18 2.06 10.65
CA GLU A 88 4.82 2.28 12.04
C GLU A 88 5.29 1.11 12.91
N PRO A 89 5.46 1.30 14.24
CA PRO A 89 5.85 0.20 15.13
C PRO A 89 4.94 -1.04 15.02
N ASN A 90 3.63 -0.82 14.84
CA ASN A 90 2.65 -1.90 14.70
C ASN A 90 2.86 -2.75 13.43
N ASP A 91 3.39 -2.16 12.36
CA ASP A 91 3.71 -2.87 11.12
C ASP A 91 4.83 -3.89 11.31
N LEU A 92 5.66 -3.70 12.35
CA LEU A 92 6.91 -4.43 12.55
C LEU A 92 6.91 -5.34 13.77
N ILE A 93 5.83 -5.42 14.56
CA ILE A 93 5.78 -6.23 15.79
C ILE A 93 6.10 -7.72 15.51
N TRP A 94 5.70 -8.23 14.34
CA TRP A 94 5.98 -9.60 13.91
C TRP A 94 7.48 -9.87 13.72
N TRP A 95 8.31 -8.83 13.61
CA TRP A 95 9.76 -8.91 13.45
C TRP A 95 10.45 -8.54 14.77
N PRO A 96 11.17 -9.48 15.40
CA PRO A 96 11.72 -9.28 16.75
C PRO A 96 13.04 -8.47 16.75
N GLY A 97 13.57 -8.10 15.58
CA GLY A 97 14.77 -7.29 15.43
C GLY A 97 14.54 -5.83 15.76
N ASP A 98 15.63 -5.09 15.96
CA ASP A 98 15.58 -3.63 16.07
C ASP A 98 15.93 -3.02 14.70
N PRO A 99 15.00 -2.27 14.08
CA PRO A 99 15.21 -1.56 12.80
C PRO A 99 16.51 -0.77 12.72
N LYS A 100 17.02 -0.26 13.84
CA LYS A 100 18.20 0.61 13.88
C LYS A 100 19.51 -0.14 13.98
N THR A 101 19.48 -1.41 14.39
CA THR A 101 20.70 -2.15 14.74
C THR A 101 20.81 -3.54 14.10
N VAL A 102 19.71 -4.06 13.55
CA VAL A 102 19.65 -5.41 12.97
C VAL A 102 18.98 -5.33 11.61
N ASN A 103 19.60 -5.87 10.55
CA ASN A 103 18.88 -5.99 9.29
C ASN A 103 17.88 -7.16 9.38
N PRO A 104 16.65 -7.01 8.86
CA PRO A 104 15.74 -8.12 8.69
C PRO A 104 16.41 -9.21 7.85
N GLY A 105 16.76 -10.32 8.49
CA GLY A 105 17.44 -11.43 7.84
C GLY A 105 18.86 -11.74 8.31
N ASP A 106 19.42 -10.91 9.18
CA ASP A 106 20.57 -11.30 9.99
C ASP A 106 20.17 -12.41 10.98
N ARG A 107 21.14 -13.24 11.40
CA ARG A 107 20.88 -14.31 12.36
C ARG A 107 20.26 -13.69 13.63
N ALA A 108 19.08 -14.14 14.02
CA ALA A 108 18.39 -13.69 15.24
C ALA A 108 19.06 -14.21 16.54
N GLY A 109 20.38 -14.45 16.51
CA GLY A 109 21.17 -14.75 17.70
C GLY A 109 21.29 -13.50 18.57
N GLY A 110 21.01 -13.64 19.87
CA GLY A 110 21.10 -12.52 20.81
C GLY A 110 19.87 -11.60 20.84
N ILE A 111 18.79 -11.94 20.13
CA ILE A 111 17.51 -11.21 20.27
C ILE A 111 16.85 -11.59 21.60
N ASP A 112 16.29 -10.58 22.28
CA ASP A 112 15.54 -10.72 23.53
C ASP A 112 14.41 -11.77 23.40
N PRO A 113 14.39 -12.81 24.26
CA PRO A 113 13.31 -13.80 24.32
C PRO A 113 11.91 -13.19 24.43
N ALA A 114 11.75 -12.05 25.11
CA ALA A 114 10.47 -11.36 25.20
C ALA A 114 10.01 -10.82 23.84
N LYS A 115 10.93 -10.25 23.05
CA LYS A 115 10.63 -9.79 21.68
C LYS A 115 10.26 -10.95 20.76
N LEU A 116 10.97 -12.08 20.85
CA LEU A 116 10.64 -13.30 20.09
C LEU A 116 9.23 -13.81 20.43
N LYS A 117 8.88 -13.81 21.72
CA LYS A 117 7.55 -14.22 22.19
C LYS A 117 6.47 -13.27 21.65
N THR A 118 6.66 -11.96 21.79
CA THR A 118 5.71 -10.95 21.27
C THR A 118 5.52 -11.09 19.77
N ALA A 119 6.61 -11.20 19.00
CA ALA A 119 6.56 -11.38 17.56
C ALA A 119 5.77 -12.64 17.17
N TRP A 120 6.00 -13.75 17.86
CA TRP A 120 5.25 -14.98 17.63
C TRP A 120 3.76 -14.86 18.01
N ASP A 121 3.45 -14.24 19.15
CA ASP A 121 2.07 -14.02 19.60
C ASP A 121 1.29 -13.16 18.60
N THR A 122 1.93 -12.14 18.02
CA THR A 122 1.35 -11.33 16.94
C THR A 122 1.09 -12.17 15.69
N ILE A 123 2.08 -12.92 15.20
CA ILE A 123 1.91 -13.78 14.01
C ILE A 123 0.77 -14.78 14.22
N ARG A 124 0.67 -15.40 15.41
CA ARG A 124 -0.43 -16.31 15.72
C ARG A 124 -1.78 -15.62 15.66
N SER A 125 -1.89 -14.43 16.25
CA SER A 125 -3.12 -13.65 16.27
C SER A 125 -3.57 -13.29 14.85
N GLU A 126 -2.63 -12.91 13.98
CA GLU A 126 -2.90 -12.66 12.57
C GLU A 126 -3.35 -13.93 11.83
N LEU A 127 -2.69 -15.07 12.07
CA LEU A 127 -3.09 -16.35 11.47
C LEU A 127 -4.49 -16.79 11.88
N GLU A 128 -4.93 -16.50 13.12
CA GLU A 128 -6.31 -16.74 13.54
C GLU A 128 -7.30 -15.85 12.79
N LEU A 129 -6.97 -14.57 12.56
CA LEU A 129 -7.82 -13.71 11.74
C LEU A 129 -7.93 -14.23 10.30
N LEU A 130 -6.83 -14.70 9.70
CA LEU A 130 -6.86 -15.28 8.36
C LEU A 130 -7.67 -16.57 8.29
N LYS A 131 -7.68 -17.38 9.36
CA LYS A 131 -8.58 -18.53 9.48
C LYS A 131 -10.06 -18.08 9.47
N ILE A 132 -10.40 -17.07 10.28
CA ILE A 132 -11.77 -16.51 10.29
C ILE A 132 -12.15 -16.02 8.89
N TYR A 133 -11.28 -15.27 8.22
CA TYR A 133 -11.57 -14.83 6.85
C TYR A 133 -11.73 -15.97 5.86
N MET A 134 -10.92 -17.03 6.00
CA MET A 134 -11.04 -18.22 5.17
C MET A 134 -12.39 -18.90 5.34
N GLU A 135 -12.86 -19.04 6.58
CA GLU A 135 -14.09 -19.75 6.93
C GLU A 135 -15.34 -18.91 6.60
N ASP A 136 -15.32 -17.61 6.87
CA ASP A 136 -16.53 -16.77 6.85
C ASP A 136 -16.64 -15.84 5.63
N ASP A 137 -15.51 -15.37 5.10
CA ASP A 137 -15.47 -14.27 4.12
C ASP A 137 -15.01 -14.72 2.74
N ARG A 138 -14.08 -15.67 2.64
CA ARG A 138 -13.35 -15.97 1.40
C ARG A 138 -14.29 -16.26 0.24
N GLU A 139 -15.28 -17.12 0.44
CA GLU A 139 -16.25 -17.47 -0.60
C GLU A 139 -16.98 -16.24 -1.15
N LYS A 140 -17.40 -15.32 -0.27
CA LYS A 140 -18.17 -14.11 -0.63
C LYS A 140 -17.36 -13.13 -1.48
N TYR A 141 -16.04 -13.07 -1.27
CA TYR A 141 -15.17 -12.09 -1.92
C TYR A 141 -14.22 -12.70 -2.96
N LEU A 142 -14.24 -14.02 -3.16
CA LEU A 142 -13.26 -14.71 -4.01
C LEU A 142 -13.21 -14.16 -5.43
N THR A 143 -14.37 -13.98 -6.07
CA THR A 143 -14.47 -13.44 -7.43
C THR A 143 -13.86 -12.04 -7.55
N GLU A 144 -14.07 -11.20 -6.53
CA GLU A 144 -13.49 -9.87 -6.51
C GLU A 144 -11.97 -9.93 -6.31
N ALA A 145 -11.51 -10.77 -5.37
CA ALA A 145 -10.10 -10.96 -5.05
C ALA A 145 -9.30 -11.55 -6.22
N GLU A 146 -9.90 -12.46 -6.99
CA GLU A 146 -9.36 -13.04 -8.21
C GLU A 146 -9.22 -11.98 -9.31
N ARG A 147 -10.27 -11.20 -9.59
CA ARG A 147 -10.17 -10.11 -10.58
C ARG A 147 -9.12 -9.06 -10.22
N GLN A 148 -8.98 -8.77 -8.93
CA GLN A 148 -7.96 -7.84 -8.47
C GLN A 148 -6.53 -8.42 -8.57
N ALA A 149 -6.35 -9.75 -8.69
CA ALA A 149 -5.02 -10.38 -8.66
C ALA A 149 -4.12 -9.83 -9.77
N ASP A 150 -4.61 -9.84 -11.00
CA ASP A 150 -3.92 -9.32 -12.19
C ASP A 150 -4.51 -7.99 -12.69
N GLY A 151 -5.71 -7.63 -12.24
CA GLY A 151 -6.47 -6.48 -12.72
C GLY A 151 -6.74 -5.39 -11.68
N GLN A 152 -5.95 -5.30 -10.60
CA GLN A 152 -6.22 -4.33 -9.52
C GLN A 152 -6.40 -2.89 -10.02
N THR A 153 -5.65 -2.47 -11.04
CA THR A 153 -5.71 -1.11 -11.57
C THR A 153 -7.03 -0.79 -12.25
N LEU A 154 -7.61 -1.76 -12.96
CA LEU A 154 -8.93 -1.64 -13.58
C LEU A 154 -10.02 -1.37 -12.55
N TYR A 155 -9.85 -1.85 -11.32
CA TYR A 155 -10.80 -1.60 -10.24
C TYR A 155 -10.93 -0.10 -9.93
N TYR A 156 -9.81 0.63 -9.86
CA TYR A 156 -9.82 2.09 -9.64
C TYR A 156 -10.23 2.87 -10.89
N VAL A 157 -9.78 2.43 -12.08
CA VAL A 157 -10.17 3.04 -13.37
C VAL A 157 -11.69 3.07 -13.52
N HIS A 158 -12.35 1.93 -13.27
CA HIS A 158 -13.80 1.86 -13.30
C HIS A 158 -14.44 2.69 -12.19
N PHE A 159 -13.87 2.70 -10.97
CA PHE A 159 -14.41 3.45 -9.85
C PHE A 159 -14.43 4.97 -10.09
N ILE A 160 -13.37 5.52 -10.69
CA ILE A 160 -13.29 6.96 -10.99
C ILE A 160 -13.97 7.32 -12.33
N GLY A 161 -14.40 6.33 -13.11
CA GLY A 161 -14.98 6.52 -14.44
C GLY A 161 -13.96 6.96 -15.50
N ALA A 162 -12.69 6.61 -15.32
CA ALA A 162 -11.63 6.87 -16.29
C ALA A 162 -11.78 5.94 -17.49
N ASP A 163 -11.20 6.37 -18.62
CA ASP A 163 -11.21 5.64 -19.87
C ASP A 163 -9.99 6.08 -20.68
N ALA A 164 -9.34 5.15 -21.39
CA ALA A 164 -8.07 5.42 -22.07
C ALA A 164 -8.18 6.42 -23.24
N ILE A 165 -9.37 6.61 -23.82
CA ILE A 165 -9.58 7.58 -24.91
C ILE A 165 -9.71 9.00 -24.33
N ARG A 166 -10.44 9.13 -23.22
CA ARG A 166 -10.73 10.45 -22.60
C ARG A 166 -9.70 10.89 -21.58
N HIS A 167 -9.01 9.94 -20.96
CA HIS A 167 -8.06 10.18 -19.88
C HIS A 167 -6.71 9.46 -20.09
N PRO A 168 -6.07 9.59 -21.28
CA PRO A 168 -4.81 8.90 -21.56
C PRO A 168 -3.67 9.24 -20.58
N TRP A 169 -3.58 10.47 -20.08
CA TRP A 169 -2.57 10.88 -19.10
C TRP A 169 -2.89 10.36 -17.69
N THR A 170 -4.15 10.19 -17.34
CA THR A 170 -4.55 9.49 -16.11
C THR A 170 -4.13 8.02 -16.17
N MET A 171 -4.26 7.36 -17.33
CA MET A 171 -3.75 5.99 -17.51
C MET A 171 -2.23 5.96 -17.42
N ALA A 172 -1.52 6.90 -18.06
CA ALA A 172 -0.07 7.03 -17.94
C ALA A 172 0.39 7.30 -16.49
N LEU A 173 -0.38 8.07 -15.72
CA LEU A 173 -0.12 8.32 -14.30
C LEU A 173 -0.23 7.03 -13.47
N ILE A 174 -1.25 6.22 -13.74
CA ILE A 174 -1.40 4.89 -13.11
C ILE A 174 -0.21 4.00 -13.46
N GLU A 175 0.21 3.98 -14.72
CA GLU A 175 1.39 3.21 -15.17
C GLU A 175 2.69 3.69 -14.49
N CYS A 176 2.89 5.01 -14.34
CA CYS A 176 4.02 5.56 -13.60
C CYS A 176 4.00 5.11 -12.13
N GLY A 177 2.82 5.18 -11.48
CA GLY A 177 2.63 4.71 -10.11
C GLY A 177 2.91 3.21 -9.95
N LEU A 178 2.50 2.38 -10.91
CA LEU A 178 2.83 0.95 -10.95
C LEU A 178 4.33 0.73 -11.07
N ALA A 179 4.99 1.39 -12.02
CA ALA A 179 6.41 1.19 -12.30
C ALA A 179 7.27 1.63 -11.10
N ILE A 180 7.03 2.82 -10.53
CA ILE A 180 7.70 3.29 -9.32
C ILE A 180 7.39 2.36 -8.13
N GLY A 181 6.12 1.97 -7.99
CA GLY A 181 5.70 1.18 -6.84
C GLY A 181 6.30 -0.22 -6.82
N HIS A 182 6.40 -0.89 -7.98
CA HIS A 182 7.10 -2.16 -8.11
C HIS A 182 8.56 -2.05 -7.65
N VAL A 183 9.26 -0.98 -8.03
CA VAL A 183 10.64 -0.72 -7.58
C VAL A 183 10.70 -0.60 -6.05
N ALA A 184 9.82 0.23 -5.49
CA ALA A 184 9.79 0.51 -4.06
C ALA A 184 9.51 -0.74 -3.22
N TYR A 185 8.34 -1.38 -3.37
CA TYR A 185 7.95 -2.43 -2.44
C TYR A 185 8.77 -3.71 -2.62
N LEU A 186 9.30 -4.00 -3.82
CA LEU A 186 10.15 -5.18 -4.03
C LEU A 186 11.49 -5.04 -3.30
N GLY A 187 12.06 -3.82 -3.24
CA GLY A 187 13.21 -3.52 -2.38
C GLY A 187 12.93 -3.79 -0.90
N TYR A 188 11.74 -3.41 -0.41
CA TYR A 188 11.30 -3.74 0.95
C TYR A 188 11.05 -5.25 1.15
N LYS A 189 10.49 -5.96 0.18
CA LYS A 189 10.33 -7.42 0.24
C LYS A 189 11.68 -8.14 0.34
N ALA A 190 12.65 -7.71 -0.46
CA ALA A 190 14.01 -8.23 -0.43
C ALA A 190 14.71 -7.95 0.89
N HIS A 191 14.43 -6.80 1.50
CA HIS A 191 14.93 -6.46 2.83
C HIS A 191 14.31 -7.35 3.91
N PHE A 192 12.98 -7.41 4.03
CA PHE A 192 12.31 -8.09 5.14
C PHE A 192 12.23 -9.62 5.05
N ARG A 193 12.12 -10.17 3.83
CA ARG A 193 12.06 -11.62 3.57
C ARG A 193 11.06 -12.39 4.45
N ARG A 194 9.94 -11.75 4.83
CA ARG A 194 8.88 -12.38 5.63
C ARG A 194 8.27 -13.55 4.86
N VAL A 195 8.15 -14.70 5.52
CA VAL A 195 7.44 -15.87 4.98
C VAL A 195 5.95 -15.62 4.87
N ARG A 196 5.29 -16.32 3.95
CA ARG A 196 3.84 -16.18 3.69
C ARG A 196 3.00 -16.89 4.78
N PRO A 197 1.74 -16.46 4.99
CA PRO A 197 0.83 -17.14 5.91
C PRO A 197 0.69 -18.63 5.66
N SER A 198 0.54 -19.05 4.40
CA SER A 198 0.36 -20.44 4.00
C SER A 198 1.59 -21.32 4.26
N VAL A 199 2.79 -20.74 4.41
CA VAL A 199 3.98 -21.49 4.84
C VAL A 199 3.88 -21.84 6.32
N LEU A 200 3.40 -20.89 7.14
CA LEU A 200 3.29 -21.09 8.59
C LEU A 200 2.04 -21.87 8.98
N ARG A 201 0.92 -21.73 8.27
CA ARG A 201 -0.32 -22.48 8.47
C ARG A 201 -0.78 -23.07 7.13
N PRO A 202 -0.31 -24.28 6.75
CA PRO A 202 -0.63 -24.90 5.46
C PRO A 202 -2.13 -25.04 5.19
N GLY A 203 -2.94 -25.25 6.23
CA GLY A 203 -4.40 -25.33 6.11
C GLY A 203 -5.08 -24.09 5.52
N LEU A 204 -4.43 -22.92 5.53
CA LEU A 204 -4.99 -21.70 4.90
C LEU A 204 -5.27 -21.88 3.39
N THR A 205 -4.53 -22.77 2.71
CA THR A 205 -4.77 -23.20 1.33
C THR A 205 -5.20 -22.05 0.41
N PRO A 206 -4.29 -21.13 0.02
CA PRO A 206 -4.63 -20.03 -0.88
C PRO A 206 -5.31 -20.54 -2.17
N PRO A 207 -6.36 -19.87 -2.65
CA PRO A 207 -7.17 -20.35 -3.78
C PRO A 207 -6.40 -20.36 -5.10
N PHE A 208 -5.39 -19.50 -5.23
CA PHE A 208 -4.40 -19.52 -6.28
C PHE A 208 -3.02 -19.32 -5.65
N GLY A 209 -2.01 -19.91 -6.27
CA GLY A 209 -0.68 -20.10 -5.69
C GLY A 209 -0.14 -18.80 -5.08
N PRO A 210 0.47 -18.87 -3.88
CA PRO A 210 1.09 -17.70 -3.31
C PRO A 210 2.18 -17.18 -4.25
N PRO A 211 2.27 -15.85 -4.47
CA PRO A 211 3.30 -15.30 -5.32
C PRO A 211 4.68 -15.76 -4.84
N ALA A 212 5.55 -16.11 -5.79
CA ALA A 212 6.90 -16.57 -5.52
C ALA A 212 7.81 -15.36 -5.14
N HIS A 213 7.46 -14.67 -4.07
CA HIS A 213 8.24 -13.61 -3.43
C HIS A 213 7.73 -13.36 -1.98
N PRO A 214 8.54 -12.71 -1.11
CA PRO A 214 8.21 -12.47 0.30
C PRO A 214 6.86 -11.79 0.54
N SER A 215 6.32 -11.97 1.74
CA SER A 215 5.03 -11.42 2.16
C SER A 215 5.08 -9.92 2.47
N PHE A 216 6.04 -9.47 3.27
CA PHE A 216 6.04 -8.10 3.78
C PHE A 216 6.84 -7.13 2.88
N PRO A 217 6.31 -5.93 2.58
CA PRO A 217 4.94 -5.48 2.78
C PRO A 217 4.02 -6.01 1.66
N SER A 218 2.70 -5.86 1.79
CA SER A 218 1.74 -6.24 0.76
C SER A 218 1.88 -5.34 -0.48
N GLY A 219 2.27 -5.94 -1.62
CA GLY A 219 2.47 -5.20 -2.87
C GLY A 219 1.16 -4.64 -3.43
N HIS A 220 0.09 -5.43 -3.40
CA HIS A 220 -1.25 -4.96 -3.77
C HIS A 220 -1.73 -3.83 -2.85
N SER A 221 -1.52 -3.93 -1.52
CA SER A 221 -1.88 -2.83 -0.61
C SER A 221 -1.08 -1.57 -0.93
N PHE A 222 0.24 -1.69 -1.11
CA PHE A 222 1.10 -0.58 -1.46
C PHE A 222 0.62 0.11 -2.75
N LEU A 223 0.52 -0.65 -3.84
CA LEU A 223 0.14 -0.10 -5.15
C LEU A 223 -1.26 0.50 -5.13
N ALA A 224 -2.21 -0.14 -4.45
CA ALA A 224 -3.56 0.36 -4.27
C ALA A 224 -3.61 1.76 -3.66
N HIS A 225 -2.94 1.94 -2.51
CA HIS A 225 -2.91 3.21 -1.81
C HIS A 225 -2.06 4.24 -2.56
N PHE A 226 -0.93 3.82 -3.15
CA PHE A 226 -0.01 4.69 -3.87
C PHE A 226 -0.65 5.29 -5.13
N ILE A 227 -1.34 4.46 -5.93
CA ILE A 227 -2.09 4.91 -7.11
C ILE A 227 -3.26 5.81 -6.69
N ALA A 228 -4.01 5.43 -5.64
CA ALA A 228 -5.10 6.26 -5.12
C ALA A 228 -4.59 7.65 -4.69
N LEU A 229 -3.44 7.73 -4.03
CA LEU A 229 -2.83 8.99 -3.61
C LEU A 229 -2.46 9.87 -4.81
N PHE A 230 -1.88 9.32 -5.88
CA PHE A 230 -1.61 10.08 -7.10
C PHE A 230 -2.88 10.54 -7.81
N LEU A 231 -3.90 9.68 -7.92
CA LEU A 231 -5.19 10.07 -8.50
C LEU A 231 -5.82 11.22 -7.71
N LEU A 232 -5.73 11.21 -6.38
CA LEU A 232 -6.23 12.28 -5.52
C LEU A 232 -5.38 13.56 -5.53
N LYS A 233 -4.32 13.63 -6.35
CA LYS A 233 -3.69 14.91 -6.70
C LYS A 233 -4.48 15.69 -7.75
N ILE A 234 -5.35 15.02 -8.50
CA ILE A 234 -6.19 15.63 -9.55
C ILE A 234 -7.38 16.32 -8.88
N PRO A 235 -7.60 17.64 -9.09
CA PRO A 235 -8.65 18.37 -8.39
C PRO A 235 -10.06 17.81 -8.52
N GLY A 236 -10.49 17.53 -9.75
CA GLY A 236 -11.79 16.91 -10.00
C GLY A 236 -11.96 15.52 -9.40
N LEU A 237 -10.87 14.82 -9.05
CA LEU A 237 -10.94 13.52 -8.37
C LEU A 237 -10.96 13.67 -6.85
N TYR A 238 -10.10 14.50 -6.24
CA TYR A 238 -10.16 14.64 -4.78
C TYR A 238 -11.44 15.29 -4.30
N GLN A 239 -12.03 16.21 -5.07
CA GLN A 239 -13.32 16.82 -4.71
C GLN A 239 -14.44 15.77 -4.58
N ARG A 240 -14.36 14.65 -5.31
CA ARG A 240 -15.37 13.57 -5.31
C ARG A 240 -14.98 12.37 -4.45
N PHE A 241 -13.69 12.04 -4.40
CA PHE A 241 -13.21 10.78 -3.86
C PHE A 241 -12.09 10.93 -2.82
N GLY A 242 -11.79 12.16 -2.42
CA GLY A 242 -10.78 12.53 -1.42
C GLY A 242 -11.14 12.15 0.01
N VAL A 243 -10.57 12.86 0.97
CA VAL A 243 -10.71 12.58 2.41
C VAL A 243 -11.77 13.50 3.02
N SER A 244 -12.59 12.95 3.90
CA SER A 244 -13.48 13.72 4.77
C SER A 244 -12.87 13.88 6.15
N ARG A 245 -12.64 15.13 6.57
CA ARG A 245 -12.12 15.47 7.91
C ARG A 245 -13.21 15.93 8.90
N ALA A 246 -14.46 15.95 8.48
CA ALA A 246 -15.58 16.32 9.34
C ALA A 246 -15.81 15.27 10.44
N LYS A 247 -15.79 15.71 11.72
CA LYS A 247 -15.97 14.84 12.90
C LYS A 247 -17.39 14.30 13.08
N LYS A 248 -18.39 14.90 12.41
CA LYS A 248 -19.79 14.45 12.37
C LYS A 248 -20.28 14.57 10.93
N ARG A 249 -20.79 13.47 10.40
CA ARG A 249 -21.33 13.35 9.04
C ARG A 249 -22.48 14.34 8.84
N HIS A 250 -22.30 15.22 7.87
CA HIS A 250 -23.28 15.31 6.80
C HIS A 250 -22.56 14.97 5.48
N LEU A 251 -22.28 13.68 5.24
CA LEU A 251 -21.97 13.22 3.87
C LEU A 251 -23.21 13.37 2.95
N ASP A 252 -24.38 13.54 3.57
CA ASP A 252 -25.68 13.68 2.91
C ASP A 252 -25.89 15.09 2.34
N ASP A 253 -25.02 16.05 2.67
CA ASP A 253 -25.13 17.45 2.20
C ASP A 253 -24.35 17.69 0.89
N GLY A 254 -23.72 16.66 0.31
CA GLY A 254 -23.04 16.75 -0.99
C GLY A 254 -21.77 17.62 -1.02
N VAL A 255 -21.09 17.77 0.12
CA VAL A 255 -19.87 18.59 0.25
C VAL A 255 -18.68 17.93 -0.46
N PHE A 256 -17.84 18.75 -1.11
CA PHE A 256 -16.58 18.28 -1.70
C PHE A 256 -15.62 17.74 -0.64
N LEU A 257 -14.84 16.74 -1.04
CA LEU A 257 -13.83 16.13 -0.19
C LEU A 257 -12.48 16.81 -0.37
N ASP A 258 -11.61 16.62 0.62
CA ASP A 258 -10.29 17.23 0.63
C ASP A 258 -9.24 16.36 -0.05
N ARG A 259 -8.14 16.99 -0.45
CA ARG A 259 -6.92 16.28 -0.80
C ARG A 259 -6.39 15.48 0.40
N PRO A 260 -5.91 14.23 0.22
CA PRO A 260 -5.25 13.49 1.27
C PRO A 260 -3.94 14.15 1.70
N GLN A 261 -3.58 13.94 2.95
CA GLN A 261 -2.27 14.22 3.53
C GLN A 261 -1.64 12.90 3.96
N TRP A 262 -0.32 12.88 4.08
CA TRP A 262 0.42 11.71 4.54
C TRP A 262 -0.18 11.09 5.81
N SER A 263 -0.52 11.91 6.80
CA SER A 263 -1.07 11.47 8.08
C SER A 263 -2.49 10.88 8.02
N ASP A 264 -3.25 11.12 6.94
CA ASP A 264 -4.56 10.50 6.78
C ASP A 264 -4.45 8.97 6.59
N LEU A 265 -3.26 8.49 6.19
CA LEU A 265 -2.97 7.08 6.04
C LEU A 265 -2.31 6.48 7.28
N SER A 266 -1.98 7.25 8.32
CA SER A 266 -1.43 6.70 9.56
C SER A 266 -2.42 5.78 10.30
N GLY A 267 -1.87 4.86 11.08
CA GLY A 267 -2.60 3.91 11.90
C GLY A 267 -3.53 2.96 11.13
N GLU A 268 -4.24 2.15 11.90
CA GLU A 268 -5.02 1.03 11.37
C GLU A 268 -6.50 1.36 11.12
N ALA A 269 -6.93 2.57 11.48
CA ALA A 269 -8.32 2.99 11.35
C ALA A 269 -8.76 3.10 9.87
N ALA A 270 -10.04 2.85 9.62
CA ALA A 270 -10.63 3.05 8.31
C ALA A 270 -10.52 4.52 7.88
N ILE A 271 -9.98 4.75 6.69
CA ILE A 271 -9.87 6.10 6.14
C ILE A 271 -11.26 6.54 5.67
N ASN A 272 -11.67 7.76 6.01
CA ASN A 272 -12.90 8.36 5.51
C ASN A 272 -12.70 8.95 4.12
N SER A 273 -12.41 8.10 3.14
CA SER A 273 -12.24 8.48 1.73
C SER A 273 -12.80 7.39 0.82
N PRO A 274 -13.63 7.72 -0.19
CA PRO A 274 -14.13 6.74 -1.13
C PRO A 274 -13.01 5.96 -1.84
N LEU A 275 -12.03 6.65 -2.44
CA LEU A 275 -10.99 5.97 -3.21
C LEU A 275 -9.99 5.22 -2.32
N LEU A 276 -9.60 5.78 -1.17
CA LEU A 276 -8.70 5.09 -0.24
C LEU A 276 -9.38 3.89 0.45
N ARG A 277 -10.72 3.89 0.61
CA ARG A 277 -11.46 2.70 1.04
C ARG A 277 -11.45 1.59 -0.01
N VAL A 278 -11.52 1.95 -1.29
CA VAL A 278 -11.36 0.98 -2.39
C VAL A 278 -9.95 0.39 -2.35
N ALA A 279 -8.92 1.21 -2.10
CA ALA A 279 -7.56 0.70 -1.91
C ALA A 279 -7.44 -0.26 -0.72
N GLY A 280 -8.03 0.10 0.43
CA GLY A 280 -8.10 -0.79 1.60
C GLY A 280 -8.84 -2.10 1.31
N ARG A 281 -9.86 -2.09 0.45
CA ARG A 281 -10.59 -3.29 0.05
C ARG A 281 -9.71 -4.25 -0.75
N VAL A 282 -8.87 -3.74 -1.65
CA VAL A 282 -7.88 -4.56 -2.38
C VAL A 282 -6.88 -5.19 -1.41
N ALA A 283 -6.43 -4.46 -0.40
CA ALA A 283 -5.52 -4.97 0.64
C ALA A 283 -6.17 -6.13 1.44
N VAL A 284 -7.36 -5.90 2.01
CA VAL A 284 -8.08 -6.91 2.81
C VAL A 284 -8.44 -8.14 1.98
N ASN A 285 -8.73 -7.99 0.69
CA ASN A 285 -8.99 -9.15 -0.16
C ASN A 285 -7.76 -10.07 -0.28
N ARG A 286 -6.53 -9.57 -0.12
CA ARG A 286 -5.33 -10.42 -0.05
C ARG A 286 -5.20 -11.20 1.25
N GLU A 287 -5.69 -10.64 2.35
CA GLU A 287 -5.80 -11.34 3.63
C GLU A 287 -6.87 -12.43 3.54
N ARG A 288 -8.04 -12.14 2.96
CA ARG A 288 -9.14 -13.11 2.81
C ARG A 288 -8.77 -14.37 2.04
N ILE A 289 -7.91 -14.23 1.03
CA ILE A 289 -7.39 -15.36 0.25
C ILE A 289 -6.11 -15.97 0.86
N GLY A 290 -5.69 -15.53 2.05
CA GLY A 290 -4.58 -16.11 2.80
C GLY A 290 -3.18 -15.77 2.29
N LEU A 291 -3.02 -14.70 1.51
CA LEU A 291 -1.73 -14.32 0.91
C LEU A 291 -0.91 -13.36 1.76
N HIS A 292 -1.56 -12.54 2.58
CA HIS A 292 -0.92 -11.49 3.37
C HIS A 292 -1.47 -11.47 4.80
N TYR A 293 -0.62 -11.05 5.73
CA TYR A 293 -1.03 -10.71 7.10
C TYR A 293 -1.61 -9.28 7.14
N PRO A 294 -2.48 -8.94 8.10
CA PRO A 294 -2.94 -7.57 8.30
C PRO A 294 -1.79 -6.55 8.42
N SER A 295 -0.73 -6.88 9.16
CA SER A 295 0.46 -6.02 9.26
C SER A 295 1.19 -5.83 7.92
N ASP A 296 1.14 -6.79 6.99
CA ASP A 296 1.68 -6.57 5.63
C ASP A 296 0.85 -5.53 4.88
N SER A 297 -0.48 -5.56 5.05
CA SER A 297 -1.41 -4.64 4.41
C SER A 297 -1.28 -3.22 4.95
N PHE A 298 -1.22 -3.05 6.27
CA PHE A 298 -1.00 -1.75 6.91
C PHE A 298 0.38 -1.17 6.55
N ALA A 299 1.43 -1.98 6.59
CA ALA A 299 2.75 -1.57 6.11
C ALA A 299 2.74 -1.08 4.66
N GLY A 300 2.02 -1.77 3.78
CA GLY A 300 1.86 -1.35 2.38
C GLY A 300 1.21 0.04 2.27
N ARG A 301 0.18 0.30 3.07
CA ARG A 301 -0.52 1.60 3.16
C ARG A 301 0.40 2.71 3.69
N HIS A 302 1.09 2.48 4.81
CA HIS A 302 1.98 3.48 5.42
C HIS A 302 3.17 3.80 4.51
N LEU A 303 3.78 2.77 3.92
CA LEU A 303 4.91 2.94 3.02
C LEU A 303 4.50 3.71 1.75
N ALA A 304 3.31 3.43 1.21
CA ALA A 304 2.77 4.17 0.06
C ALA A 304 2.62 5.66 0.37
N ALA A 305 2.08 6.00 1.55
CA ALA A 305 1.96 7.40 1.97
C ALA A 305 3.33 8.07 2.10
N GLY A 306 4.29 7.40 2.74
CA GLY A 306 5.63 7.94 2.96
C GLY A 306 6.36 8.27 1.66
N ILE A 307 6.39 7.32 0.73
CA ILE A 307 7.04 7.49 -0.57
C ILE A 307 6.30 8.54 -1.42
N TRP A 308 4.97 8.53 -1.40
CA TRP A 308 4.16 9.53 -2.11
C TRP A 308 4.45 10.94 -1.61
N ASP A 309 4.52 11.15 -0.30
CA ASP A 309 4.80 12.46 0.29
C ASP A 309 6.22 12.95 -0.06
N ALA A 310 7.19 12.03 -0.12
CA ALA A 310 8.56 12.34 -0.55
C ALA A 310 8.71 12.66 -2.04
N LEU A 311 7.83 12.13 -2.89
CA LEU A 311 7.74 12.45 -4.32
C LEU A 311 6.96 13.75 -4.60
N MET A 312 6.34 14.35 -3.60
CA MET A 312 5.46 15.52 -3.74
C MET A 312 5.97 16.71 -2.89
N PRO A 313 7.17 17.28 -3.19
CA PRO A 313 7.84 18.29 -2.36
C PRO A 313 6.98 19.47 -1.94
N ASP A 314 6.24 20.06 -2.87
CA ASP A 314 5.49 21.31 -2.66
C ASP A 314 4.35 21.17 -1.65
N GLU A 315 3.93 19.93 -1.38
CA GLU A 315 2.79 19.63 -0.53
C GLU A 315 3.16 18.70 0.63
N ARG A 316 4.46 18.41 0.80
CA ARG A 316 5.00 17.48 1.78
C ARG A 316 4.52 17.85 3.19
N LYS A 317 3.90 16.88 3.89
CA LYS A 317 3.43 17.05 5.28
C LYS A 317 4.22 16.21 6.27
N ASN A 318 4.96 15.21 5.84
CA ASN A 318 5.82 14.43 6.72
C ASN A 318 7.10 15.21 7.04
N THR A 319 7.15 15.80 8.22
CA THR A 319 8.32 16.56 8.70
C THR A 319 9.46 15.68 9.19
N ASN A 320 9.24 14.38 9.39
CA ASN A 320 10.28 13.46 9.86
C ASN A 320 11.22 13.03 8.73
N TYR A 321 10.83 13.19 7.47
CA TYR A 321 11.61 12.81 6.32
C TYR A 321 12.69 13.85 5.97
N ASP A 322 13.96 13.47 6.15
CA ASP A 322 15.11 14.38 6.12
C ASP A 322 16.02 14.25 4.88
N LYS A 323 15.73 13.33 3.96
CA LYS A 323 16.60 13.04 2.79
C LYS A 323 16.43 14.00 1.60
N GLY A 324 15.61 15.04 1.75
CA GLY A 324 15.20 15.92 0.65
C GLY A 324 14.22 15.23 -0.32
N PRO A 325 13.55 15.97 -1.22
CA PRO A 325 12.55 15.39 -2.12
C PRO A 325 13.15 14.33 -3.05
N ILE A 326 12.32 13.38 -3.48
CA ILE A 326 12.69 12.42 -4.52
C ILE A 326 12.29 13.04 -5.86
N ASP A 327 13.28 13.45 -6.65
CA ASP A 327 13.04 14.19 -7.88
C ASP A 327 12.56 13.24 -8.99
N CYS A 328 11.33 13.42 -9.48
CA CYS A 328 10.74 12.54 -10.51
C CYS A 328 10.03 13.40 -11.58
N PRO A 329 10.79 14.14 -12.40
CA PRO A 329 10.23 15.12 -13.33
C PRO A 329 9.27 14.49 -14.36
N THR A 330 9.50 13.23 -14.77
CA THR A 330 8.57 12.55 -15.68
C THR A 330 7.21 12.34 -15.01
N LEU A 331 7.18 11.95 -13.74
CA LEU A 331 5.94 11.79 -12.97
C LEU A 331 5.21 13.13 -12.83
N GLU A 332 5.93 14.22 -12.55
CA GLU A 332 5.36 15.57 -12.42
C GLU A 332 4.69 16.02 -13.73
N ILE A 333 5.38 15.86 -14.87
CA ILE A 333 4.83 16.20 -16.19
C ILE A 333 3.58 15.38 -16.50
N VAL A 334 3.60 14.07 -16.23
CA VAL A 334 2.45 13.18 -16.44
C VAL A 334 1.28 13.59 -15.55
N LEU A 335 1.55 13.89 -14.27
CA LEU A 335 0.54 14.32 -13.32
C LEU A 335 -0.11 15.66 -13.75
N ASP A 336 0.67 16.63 -14.21
CA ASP A 336 0.14 17.91 -14.66
C ASP A 336 -0.75 17.78 -15.91
N ARG A 337 -0.38 16.89 -16.84
CA ARG A 337 -1.24 16.57 -17.98
C ARG A 337 -2.51 15.84 -17.54
N ALA A 338 -2.42 14.91 -16.59
CA ALA A 338 -3.59 14.21 -16.04
C ALA A 338 -4.56 15.17 -15.34
N LYS A 339 -4.06 16.21 -14.65
CA LYS A 339 -4.90 17.26 -14.04
C LYS A 339 -5.81 17.96 -15.06
N ALA A 340 -5.34 18.14 -16.30
CA ALA A 340 -6.08 18.82 -17.35
C ALA A 340 -7.22 17.98 -17.96
N GLU A 341 -7.26 16.67 -17.70
CA GLU A 341 -8.28 15.76 -18.26
C GLU A 341 -9.60 15.79 -17.49
N TRP A 342 -9.58 16.30 -16.25
CA TRP A 342 -10.71 16.23 -15.34
C TRP A 342 -11.30 17.61 -15.08
N PRO A 343 -12.64 17.77 -15.13
CA PRO A 343 -13.28 19.01 -14.75
C PRO A 343 -13.07 19.27 -13.26
N VAL A 344 -12.74 20.53 -12.92
CA VAL A 344 -12.68 21.00 -11.54
C VAL A 344 -14.04 21.61 -11.20
N TYR A 345 -14.62 21.20 -10.09
CA TYR A 345 -15.89 21.74 -9.63
C TYR A 345 -15.65 23.06 -8.91
N PRO A 346 -16.47 24.10 -9.16
CA PRO A 346 -16.35 25.36 -8.45
C PRO A 346 -16.67 25.14 -6.96
N GLU A 347 -15.80 25.63 -6.08
CA GLU A 347 -16.11 25.70 -4.65
C GLU A 347 -17.31 26.64 -4.47
N ALA A 348 -18.22 26.32 -3.54
CA ALA A 348 -19.27 27.27 -3.17
C ALA A 348 -18.58 28.55 -2.71
N ALA A 349 -18.97 29.70 -3.26
CA ALA A 349 -18.51 30.99 -2.74
C ALA A 349 -18.79 30.99 -1.23
N GLU A 350 -17.77 31.28 -0.42
CA GLU A 350 -17.98 31.62 0.98
C GLU A 350 -19.10 32.65 1.01
N GLY A 351 -20.21 32.29 1.66
CA GLY A 351 -21.44 33.04 1.59
C GLY A 351 -21.15 34.51 1.88
N SER A 352 -21.50 35.36 0.91
CA SER A 352 -21.82 36.75 1.17
C SER A 352 -22.64 36.79 2.45
N GLU A 353 -22.07 37.34 3.52
CA GLU A 353 -22.85 37.78 4.67
C GLU A 353 -23.99 38.61 4.10
N GLY A 354 -25.21 38.08 4.21
CA GLY A 354 -26.40 38.76 3.78
C GLY A 354 -26.48 40.06 4.55
N ASP A 355 -26.23 41.15 3.84
CA ASP A 355 -26.52 42.50 4.27
C ASP A 355 -28.02 42.57 4.60
N GLN A 356 -28.35 42.32 5.87
CA GLN A 356 -29.69 42.54 6.40
C GLN A 356 -29.88 44.05 6.59
N THR A 357 -29.93 44.80 5.49
CA THR A 357 -30.58 46.10 5.50
C THR A 357 -32.08 45.86 5.53
N GLY A 358 -32.65 45.96 6.73
CA GLY A 358 -34.07 45.80 6.99
C GLY A 358 -34.91 46.75 6.14
N TYR A 359 -35.79 46.18 5.32
CA TYR A 359 -36.96 46.86 4.79
C TYR A 359 -38.15 46.54 5.71
N ASN A 360 -38.61 47.54 6.48
CA ASN A 360 -39.80 47.46 7.32
C ASN A 360 -41.03 47.93 6.52
N PRO A 361 -42.03 47.08 6.22
CA PRO A 361 -43.17 47.48 5.40
C PRO A 361 -44.29 48.26 6.13
N ASN A 362 -44.06 48.77 7.35
CA ASN A 362 -45.10 49.43 8.16
C ASN A 362 -44.84 50.91 8.51
N ASP A 363 -43.96 51.61 7.80
CA ASP A 363 -43.94 53.07 7.83
C ASP A 363 -44.87 53.62 6.74
N HIS A 364 -46.18 53.68 7.04
CA HIS A 364 -47.13 54.70 6.57
C HIS A 364 -48.44 54.65 7.36
#